data_AF-A0AAP7DI50-F1
#
_entry.id   AF-A0AAP7DI50-F1
#
_cell.length_a   1.000
_cell.length_b   1.000
_cell.length_c   1.000
_cell.angle_alpha   90.00
_cell.angle_beta   90.00
_cell.angle_gamma   90.00
#
_symmetry.space_group_name_H-M   'P 1'
#
loop_
_entity.id
_entity.type
_entity.pdbx_description
1 polymer ?
#
loop_
_entity_poly.entity_id
_entity_poly.type
_entity_poly.pdbx_seq_one_letter_code
_entity_poly.pdbx_strand_id
1 'polypeptide(L)'
;MPQVEHEELEQTVKKENRSDESGEQNVTAQELEERIRLQEAIHQVNELYQKQRYKEALEEAMRLQQQYPEHPTVMSLAAVVHKPIAPDQALHWASEALKRDTRLPDAWRVRMSIYYERREWPAFETAARQLALVAEEDPTPHLLLAQYQLRKGALDQALLSLERSIDIEPAGIAYATYSYVLAQMKRYPESREAERQALAWQEKHAYTLMQLAWAADQRDEHDRAMQFMQEAIRLNPEDSQVRNEYMDALQKSHPWFRLVWWPAQMLQKLSPWILVILWALFALIEPTLLIAFIVLHVSTYWISRGFVNWKVYGRLWVS
;
A
#
# COMPACT_ATOMS: atom_id res chain seq x y z
N MET A 1 14.33 -31.45 -5.97
CA MET A 1 14.95 -30.60 -4.94
C MET A 1 14.62 -30.97 -3.49
N PRO A 2 13.47 -31.61 -3.11
CA PRO A 2 13.18 -31.86 -1.69
C PRO A 2 14.04 -32.97 -1.03
N GLN A 3 14.69 -33.83 -1.81
CA GLN A 3 15.57 -34.88 -1.27
C GLN A 3 16.93 -34.33 -0.79
N VAL A 4 17.40 -33.21 -1.36
CA VAL A 4 18.73 -32.65 -1.04
C VAL A 4 18.69 -31.90 0.29
N GLU A 5 17.59 -31.19 0.59
CA GLU A 5 17.37 -30.54 1.89
C GLU A 5 17.22 -31.57 3.01
N HIS A 6 16.57 -32.70 2.74
CA HIS A 6 16.41 -33.80 3.71
C HIS A 6 17.76 -34.43 4.10
N GLU A 7 18.72 -34.49 3.16
CA GLU A 7 20.05 -35.07 3.36
C GLU A 7 21.01 -34.09 4.07
N GLU A 8 20.92 -32.78 3.77
CA GLU A 8 21.66 -31.74 4.50
C GLU A 8 21.16 -31.60 5.95
N LEU A 9 19.86 -31.79 6.20
CA LEU A 9 19.27 -31.79 7.55
C LEU A 9 19.69 -33.02 8.36
N GLU A 10 19.72 -34.22 7.78
CA GLU A 10 20.24 -35.41 8.45
C GLU A 10 21.75 -35.28 8.81
N GLN A 11 22.53 -34.58 7.99
CA GLN A 11 23.94 -34.30 8.28
C GLN A 11 24.12 -33.26 9.40
N THR A 12 23.19 -32.32 9.51
CA THR A 12 23.15 -31.33 10.60
C THR A 12 22.82 -32.02 11.93
N VAL A 13 21.84 -32.93 11.93
CA VAL A 13 21.47 -33.81 13.06
C VAL A 13 22.64 -34.67 13.55
N LYS A 14 23.49 -35.15 12.65
CA LYS A 14 24.66 -35.97 13.00
C LYS A 14 25.81 -35.16 13.60
N LYS A 15 25.85 -33.85 13.32
CA LYS A 15 26.78 -32.90 13.91
C LYS A 15 26.33 -32.44 15.30
N GLU A 16 25.04 -32.14 15.46
CA GLU A 16 24.44 -31.75 16.75
C GLU A 16 24.52 -32.86 17.81
N ASN A 17 24.19 -34.11 17.44
CA ASN A 17 24.31 -35.27 18.33
C ASN A 17 25.75 -35.61 18.75
N ARG A 18 26.77 -35.00 18.12
CA ARG A 18 28.19 -35.22 18.47
C ARG A 18 28.75 -34.13 19.38
N SER A 19 28.02 -33.03 19.57
CA SER A 19 28.40 -31.89 20.41
C SER A 19 27.73 -31.88 21.80
N ASP A 20 26.82 -32.80 22.09
CA ASP A 20 26.10 -32.87 23.37
C ASP A 20 26.92 -33.51 24.50
N GLU A 21 27.84 -32.73 25.09
CA GLU A 21 28.24 -32.89 26.49
C GLU A 21 27.90 -31.66 27.36
N SER A 22 27.10 -30.71 26.87
CA SER A 22 26.69 -29.54 27.65
C SER A 22 25.20 -29.19 27.53
N GLY A 23 24.35 -29.97 28.21
CA GLY A 23 23.19 -29.44 28.93
C GLY A 23 22.01 -28.82 28.15
N GLU A 24 21.87 -29.05 26.84
CA GLU A 24 20.64 -28.69 26.11
C GLU A 24 19.62 -29.83 26.10
N GLN A 25 18.34 -29.45 26.13
CA GLN A 25 17.20 -30.35 26.27
C GLN A 25 17.15 -31.37 25.12
N ASN A 26 17.19 -32.66 25.45
CA ASN A 26 16.92 -33.75 24.50
C ASN A 26 15.51 -33.58 23.88
N VAL A 27 15.42 -32.95 22.71
CA VAL A 27 14.20 -32.87 21.90
C VAL A 27 13.86 -34.29 21.44
N THR A 28 12.66 -34.76 21.74
CA THR A 28 12.27 -36.12 21.35
C THR A 28 12.03 -36.21 19.85
N ALA A 29 12.26 -37.40 19.25
CA ALA A 29 12.02 -37.62 17.82
C ALA A 29 10.56 -37.31 17.41
N GLN A 30 9.61 -37.48 18.33
CA GLN A 30 8.20 -37.15 18.11
C GLN A 30 7.94 -35.64 18.07
N GLU A 31 8.54 -34.87 18.98
CA GLU A 31 8.44 -33.40 18.97
C GLU A 31 9.10 -32.79 17.72
N LEU A 32 10.20 -33.39 17.27
CA LEU A 32 10.85 -32.97 16.02
C LEU A 32 9.96 -33.26 14.80
N GLU A 33 9.37 -34.45 14.72
CA GLU A 33 8.46 -34.81 13.64
C GLU A 33 7.21 -33.92 13.61
N GLU A 34 6.66 -33.57 14.76
CA GLU A 34 5.53 -32.65 14.88
C GLU A 34 5.89 -31.23 14.43
N ARG A 35 7.07 -30.72 14.81
CA ARG A 35 7.58 -29.41 14.34
C ARG A 35 7.73 -29.37 12.83
N ILE A 36 8.27 -30.43 12.23
CA ILE A 36 8.45 -30.54 10.77
C ILE A 36 7.08 -30.50 10.08
N ARG A 37 6.12 -31.31 10.53
CA ARG A 37 4.77 -31.33 9.95
C ARG A 37 4.07 -29.98 10.05
N LEU A 38 4.21 -29.30 11.19
CA LEU A 38 3.66 -27.96 11.37
C LEU A 38 4.28 -26.96 10.39
N GLN A 39 5.60 -26.99 10.22
CA GLN A 39 6.31 -26.12 9.30
C GLN A 39 5.91 -26.37 7.84
N GLU A 40 5.77 -27.62 7.43
CA GLU A 40 5.29 -28.00 6.09
C GLU A 40 3.86 -27.49 5.83
N ALA A 41 2.97 -27.63 6.81
CA ALA A 41 1.60 -27.17 6.67
C ALA A 41 1.51 -25.63 6.62
N ILE A 42 2.30 -24.92 7.43
CA ILE A 42 2.43 -23.46 7.34
C ILE A 42 2.93 -23.05 5.95
N HIS A 43 3.93 -23.73 5.42
CA HIS A 43 4.46 -23.48 4.08
C HIS A 43 3.37 -23.66 3.01
N GLN A 44 2.58 -24.74 3.09
CA GLN A 44 1.46 -24.97 2.18
C GLN A 44 0.42 -23.85 2.22
N VAL A 45 0.04 -23.38 3.41
CA VAL A 45 -0.88 -22.24 3.55
C VAL A 45 -0.31 -20.98 2.90
N ASN A 46 0.98 -20.71 3.12
CA ASN A 46 1.67 -19.57 2.52
C ASN A 46 1.70 -19.69 0.99
N GLU A 47 1.95 -20.87 0.43
CA GLU A 47 1.88 -21.06 -1.02
C GLU A 47 0.49 -20.78 -1.59
N LEU A 48 -0.57 -21.27 -0.92
CA LEU A 48 -1.95 -21.01 -1.33
C LEU A 48 -2.25 -19.51 -1.28
N TYR A 49 -1.77 -18.83 -0.25
CA TYR A 49 -1.88 -17.38 -0.11
C TYR A 49 -1.17 -16.63 -1.25
N GLN A 50 0.07 -17.00 -1.58
CA GLN A 50 0.83 -16.40 -2.69
C GLN A 50 0.15 -16.63 -4.05
N LYS A 51 -0.49 -17.79 -4.23
CA LYS A 51 -1.32 -18.12 -5.41
C LYS A 51 -2.69 -17.40 -5.40
N GLN A 52 -2.93 -16.50 -4.44
CA GLN A 52 -4.18 -15.76 -4.22
C GLN A 52 -5.41 -16.63 -3.99
N ARG A 53 -5.21 -17.90 -3.61
CA ARG A 53 -6.26 -18.87 -3.29
C ARG A 53 -6.71 -18.70 -1.84
N TYR A 54 -7.14 -17.49 -1.48
CA TYR A 54 -7.36 -17.07 -0.09
C TYR A 54 -8.38 -17.94 0.66
N LYS A 55 -9.42 -18.43 -0.03
CA LYS A 55 -10.42 -19.31 0.58
C LYS A 55 -9.83 -20.66 1.00
N GLU A 56 -9.00 -21.24 0.16
CA GLU A 56 -8.36 -22.54 0.43
C GLU A 56 -7.26 -22.40 1.48
N ALA A 57 -6.49 -21.31 1.42
CA ALA A 57 -5.55 -20.94 2.47
C ALA A 57 -6.27 -20.81 3.82
N LEU A 58 -7.48 -20.23 3.83
CA LEU A 58 -8.28 -20.06 5.05
C LEU A 58 -8.76 -21.40 5.60
N GLU A 59 -9.28 -22.28 4.74
CA GLU A 59 -9.70 -23.61 5.15
C GLU A 59 -8.55 -24.40 5.81
N GLU A 60 -7.36 -24.36 5.22
CA GLU A 60 -6.20 -25.08 5.75
C GLU A 60 -5.64 -24.42 7.02
N ALA A 61 -5.61 -23.08 7.10
CA ALA A 61 -5.25 -22.36 8.32
C ALA A 61 -6.23 -22.66 9.48
N MET A 62 -7.53 -22.79 9.20
CA MET A 62 -8.53 -23.18 10.20
C MET A 62 -8.33 -24.62 10.70
N ARG A 63 -7.91 -25.56 9.83
CA ARG A 63 -7.55 -26.92 10.25
C ARG A 63 -6.35 -26.91 11.18
N LEU A 64 -5.30 -26.16 10.83
CA LEU A 64 -4.14 -26.00 11.69
C LEU A 64 -4.49 -25.37 13.03
N GLN A 65 -5.40 -24.40 13.03
CA GLN A 65 -5.88 -23.80 14.27
C GLN A 65 -6.66 -24.78 15.15
N GLN A 66 -7.40 -25.72 14.57
CA GLN A 66 -8.07 -26.78 15.36
C GLN A 66 -7.07 -27.75 15.98
N GLN A 67 -5.99 -28.07 15.28
CA GLN A 67 -4.92 -28.95 15.75
C GLN A 67 -4.02 -28.26 16.79
N TYR A 68 -3.76 -26.97 16.59
CA TYR A 68 -2.83 -26.16 17.37
C TYR A 68 -3.50 -24.86 17.88
N PRO A 69 -4.55 -24.95 18.71
CA PRO A 69 -5.40 -23.80 19.07
C PRO A 69 -4.66 -22.70 19.83
N GLU A 70 -3.59 -23.05 20.52
CA GLU A 70 -2.84 -22.15 21.40
C GLU A 70 -1.49 -21.73 20.79
N HIS A 71 -1.17 -22.18 19.57
CA HIS A 71 0.15 -21.95 18.96
C HIS A 71 0.24 -20.54 18.35
N PRO A 72 1.16 -19.68 18.83
CA PRO A 72 1.24 -18.26 18.43
C PRO A 72 1.41 -18.07 16.92
N THR A 73 2.30 -18.85 16.29
CA THR A 73 2.54 -18.78 14.84
C THR A 73 1.32 -19.18 14.02
N VAL A 74 0.50 -20.13 14.49
CA VAL A 74 -0.71 -20.56 13.79
C VAL A 74 -1.79 -19.48 13.90
N MET A 75 -1.93 -18.83 15.06
CA MET A 75 -2.80 -17.66 15.21
C MET A 75 -2.34 -16.49 14.32
N SER A 76 -1.03 -16.25 14.23
CA SER A 76 -0.46 -15.22 13.36
C SER A 76 -0.71 -15.52 11.88
N LEU A 77 -0.57 -16.79 11.47
CA LEU A 77 -0.90 -17.24 10.12
C LEU A 77 -2.39 -17.05 9.81
N ALA A 78 -3.27 -17.42 10.75
CA ALA A 78 -4.70 -17.16 10.61
C ALA A 78 -4.99 -15.66 10.41
N ALA A 79 -4.29 -14.77 11.13
CA ALA A 79 -4.42 -13.33 10.94
C ALA A 79 -4.05 -12.89 9.51
N VAL A 80 -2.94 -13.40 8.97
CA VAL A 80 -2.49 -13.09 7.59
C VAL A 80 -3.55 -13.51 6.57
N VAL A 81 -4.07 -14.73 6.71
CA VAL A 81 -5.03 -15.30 5.77
C VAL A 81 -6.41 -14.65 5.87
N HIS A 82 -6.81 -14.21 7.07
CA HIS A 82 -8.06 -13.47 7.25
C HIS A 82 -8.01 -12.06 6.67
N LYS A 83 -6.84 -11.39 6.60
CA LYS A 83 -6.72 -9.99 6.15
C LYS A 83 -7.50 -9.67 4.86
N PRO A 84 -7.36 -10.41 3.75
CA PRO A 84 -8.06 -10.10 2.50
C PRO A 84 -9.57 -10.38 2.53
N ILE A 85 -10.07 -11.20 3.46
CA ILE A 85 -11.46 -11.67 3.50
C ILE A 85 -12.27 -10.95 4.59
N ALA A 86 -11.70 -10.87 5.79
CA ALA A 86 -12.34 -10.38 7.01
C ALA A 86 -11.29 -9.65 7.88
N PRO A 87 -11.01 -8.35 7.60
CA PRO A 87 -9.96 -7.61 8.29
C PRO A 87 -10.19 -7.48 9.81
N ASP A 88 -11.44 -7.46 10.28
CA ASP A 88 -11.71 -7.45 11.72
C ASP A 88 -11.34 -8.78 12.41
N GLN A 89 -11.58 -9.91 11.74
CA GLN A 89 -11.13 -11.21 12.24
C GLN A 89 -9.60 -11.31 12.18
N ALA A 90 -8.97 -10.74 11.16
CA ALA A 90 -7.52 -10.66 11.08
C ALA A 90 -6.91 -9.89 12.26
N LEU A 91 -7.49 -8.74 12.63
CA LEU A 91 -7.08 -7.99 13.81
C LEU A 91 -7.30 -8.76 15.11
N HIS A 92 -8.40 -9.50 15.23
CA HIS A 92 -8.65 -10.36 16.38
C HIS A 92 -7.55 -11.41 16.55
N TRP A 93 -7.29 -12.19 15.50
CA TRP A 93 -6.26 -13.25 15.56
C TRP A 93 -4.85 -12.71 15.71
N ALA A 94 -4.51 -11.58 15.08
CA ALA A 94 -3.23 -10.92 15.31
C ALA A 94 -3.08 -10.49 16.78
N SER A 95 -4.16 -10.04 17.40
CA SER A 95 -4.14 -9.65 18.82
C SER A 95 -4.00 -10.85 19.75
N GLU A 96 -4.70 -11.96 19.47
CA GLU A 96 -4.53 -13.20 20.24
C GLU A 96 -3.12 -13.78 20.10
N ALA A 97 -2.56 -13.77 18.89
CA ALA A 97 -1.18 -14.20 18.64
C ALA A 97 -0.18 -13.37 19.48
N LEU A 98 -0.32 -12.03 19.44
CA LEU A 98 0.57 -11.10 20.13
C LEU A 98 0.43 -11.11 21.67
N LYS A 99 -0.69 -11.61 22.21
CA LYS A 99 -0.80 -11.89 23.65
C LYS A 99 0.09 -13.06 24.08
N ARG A 100 0.37 -14.00 23.18
CA ARG A 100 1.18 -15.19 23.46
C ARG A 100 2.65 -14.97 23.15
N ASP A 101 2.93 -14.36 22.00
CA ASP A 101 4.28 -14.01 21.60
C ASP A 101 4.28 -12.65 20.89
N THR A 102 5.00 -11.69 21.47
CA THR A 102 5.12 -10.33 20.94
C THR A 102 6.13 -10.22 19.80
N ARG A 103 6.93 -11.27 19.54
CA ARG A 103 8.00 -11.30 18.53
C ARG A 103 7.53 -11.84 17.17
N LEU A 104 6.23 -11.82 16.91
CA LEU A 104 5.64 -12.33 15.66
C LEU A 104 5.55 -11.20 14.62
N PRO A 105 6.42 -11.18 13.58
CA PRO A 105 6.42 -10.11 12.58
C PRO A 105 5.13 -10.09 11.74
N ASP A 106 4.60 -11.26 11.40
CA ASP A 106 3.39 -11.38 10.57
C ASP A 106 2.16 -10.76 11.24
N ALA A 107 1.98 -10.97 12.55
CA ALA A 107 0.88 -10.38 13.30
C ALA A 107 0.99 -8.84 13.37
N TRP A 108 2.20 -8.31 13.58
CA TRP A 108 2.43 -6.87 13.54
C TRP A 108 2.22 -6.29 12.13
N ARG A 109 2.64 -7.00 11.09
CA ARG A 109 2.45 -6.60 9.68
C ARG A 109 0.97 -6.51 9.32
N VAL A 110 0.17 -7.49 9.73
CA VAL A 110 -1.30 -7.47 9.55
C VAL A 110 -1.91 -6.25 10.24
N ARG A 111 -1.58 -6.02 11.51
CA ARG A 111 -2.09 -4.86 12.27
C ARG A 111 -1.68 -3.55 11.61
N MET A 112 -0.40 -3.39 11.28
CA MET A 112 0.13 -2.21 10.61
C MET A 112 -0.62 -1.92 9.31
N SER A 113 -0.76 -2.91 8.42
CA SER A 113 -1.43 -2.74 7.14
C SER A 113 -2.90 -2.34 7.31
N ILE A 114 -3.64 -3.01 8.21
CA ILE A 114 -5.06 -2.70 8.42
C ILE A 114 -5.24 -1.32 9.03
N TYR A 115 -4.44 -0.94 10.03
CA TYR A 115 -4.52 0.39 10.63
C TYR A 115 -4.10 1.49 9.65
N TYR A 116 -3.15 1.22 8.75
CA TYR A 116 -2.77 2.14 7.67
C TYR A 116 -3.93 2.38 6.71
N GLU A 117 -4.55 1.31 6.21
CA GLU A 117 -5.70 1.35 5.30
C GLU A 117 -6.91 2.09 5.92
N ARG A 118 -7.17 1.83 7.21
CA ARG A 118 -8.25 2.49 7.99
C ARG A 118 -7.91 3.90 8.47
N ARG A 119 -6.67 4.36 8.27
CA ARG A 119 -6.15 5.66 8.75
C ARG A 119 -6.23 5.81 10.27
N GLU A 120 -6.12 4.70 11.00
CA GLU A 120 -6.04 4.65 12.46
C GLU A 120 -4.61 4.96 12.92
N TRP A 121 -4.21 6.21 12.78
CA TRP A 121 -2.82 6.62 12.85
C TRP A 121 -2.04 6.25 14.14
N PRO A 122 -2.61 6.40 15.36
CA PRO A 122 -1.88 6.02 16.58
C PRO A 122 -1.61 4.50 16.67
N ALA A 123 -2.58 3.70 16.24
CA ALA A 123 -2.48 2.25 16.22
C ALA A 123 -1.50 1.78 15.12
N PHE A 124 -1.56 2.42 13.95
CA PHE A 124 -0.58 2.23 12.86
C PHE A 124 0.84 2.52 13.32
N GLU A 125 1.10 3.68 13.92
CA GLU A 125 2.45 4.07 14.36
C GLU A 125 3.02 3.06 15.36
N THR A 126 2.20 2.61 16.31
CA THR A 126 2.58 1.58 17.27
C THR A 126 2.94 0.27 16.57
N ALA A 127 2.06 -0.22 15.68
CA ALA A 127 2.27 -1.49 14.99
C ALA A 127 3.50 -1.44 14.07
N ALA A 128 3.71 -0.34 13.35
CA ALA A 128 4.87 -0.17 12.47
C ALA A 128 6.19 -0.13 13.25
N ARG A 129 6.23 0.58 14.40
CA ARG A 129 7.41 0.60 15.28
C ARG A 129 7.70 -0.78 15.86
N GLN A 130 6.68 -1.52 16.27
CA GLN A 130 6.88 -2.89 16.77
C GLN A 130 7.36 -3.82 15.67
N LEU A 131 6.78 -3.73 14.46
CA LEU A 131 7.26 -4.50 13.30
C LEU A 131 8.73 -4.22 13.01
N ALA A 132 9.15 -2.95 12.97
CA ALA A 132 10.54 -2.57 12.74
C ALA A 132 11.52 -3.12 13.80
N LEU A 133 11.05 -3.40 15.03
CA LEU A 133 11.88 -4.01 16.09
C LEU A 133 11.99 -5.52 15.95
N VAL A 134 10.96 -6.20 15.44
CA VAL A 134 10.94 -7.68 15.35
C VAL A 134 11.35 -8.20 13.98
N ALA A 135 11.26 -7.37 12.94
CA ALA A 135 11.68 -7.66 11.57
C ALA A 135 12.65 -6.57 11.10
N GLU A 136 13.89 -6.64 11.56
CA GLU A 136 14.93 -5.64 11.27
C GLU A 136 15.29 -5.55 9.77
N GLU A 137 14.99 -6.60 9.01
CA GLU A 137 15.23 -6.72 7.57
C GLU A 137 13.99 -6.34 6.73
N ASP A 138 12.87 -5.93 7.35
CA ASP A 138 11.67 -5.49 6.62
C ASP A 138 11.74 -3.97 6.39
N PRO A 139 11.89 -3.49 5.13
CA PRO A 139 11.96 -2.06 4.82
C PRO A 139 10.57 -1.38 4.94
N THR A 140 9.49 -2.16 4.83
CA THR A 140 8.11 -1.68 4.74
C THR A 140 7.68 -0.80 5.91
N PRO A 141 7.88 -1.18 7.20
CA PRO A 141 7.51 -0.33 8.32
C PRO A 141 8.20 1.04 8.27
N HIS A 142 9.47 1.09 7.85
CA HIS A 142 10.23 2.32 7.75
C HIS A 142 9.70 3.24 6.64
N LEU A 143 9.41 2.69 5.45
CA LEU A 143 8.80 3.44 4.35
C LEU A 143 7.43 4.02 4.74
N LEU A 144 6.56 3.21 5.35
CA LEU A 144 5.21 3.66 5.74
C LEU A 144 5.24 4.65 6.90
N LEU A 145 6.14 4.47 7.88
CA LEU A 145 6.36 5.44 8.95
C LEU A 145 6.81 6.79 8.38
N ALA A 146 7.70 6.78 7.39
CA ALA A 146 8.14 8.01 6.74
C ALA A 146 6.98 8.74 6.04
N GLN A 147 6.14 8.02 5.29
CA GLN A 147 4.95 8.61 4.65
C GLN A 147 3.99 9.21 5.69
N TYR A 148 3.81 8.54 6.83
CA TYR A 148 3.01 9.05 7.92
C TYR A 148 3.62 10.30 8.59
N GLN A 149 4.92 10.28 8.86
CA GLN A 149 5.67 11.41 9.45
C GLN A 149 5.65 12.63 8.53
N LEU A 150 5.80 12.42 7.22
CA LEU A 150 5.65 13.45 6.20
C LEU A 150 4.26 14.09 6.24
N ARG A 151 3.17 13.31 6.37
CA ARG A 151 1.81 13.86 6.54
C ARG A 151 1.66 14.70 7.81
N LYS A 152 2.44 14.43 8.85
CA LYS A 152 2.49 15.21 10.10
C LYS A 152 3.43 16.40 10.04
N GLY A 153 4.18 16.58 8.96
CA GLY A 153 5.22 17.59 8.83
C GLY A 153 6.50 17.30 9.62
N ALA A 154 6.67 16.08 10.15
CA ALA A 154 7.88 15.64 10.85
C ALA A 154 8.96 15.23 9.85
N LEU A 155 9.46 16.21 9.07
CA LEU A 155 10.33 15.96 7.91
C LEU A 155 11.66 15.30 8.29
N ASP A 156 12.30 15.70 9.39
CA ASP A 156 13.56 15.08 9.84
C ASP A 156 13.39 13.61 10.21
N GLN A 157 12.28 13.25 10.86
CA GLN A 157 11.97 11.86 11.20
C GLN A 157 11.66 11.03 9.95
N ALA A 158 10.95 11.64 8.99
CA ALA A 158 10.66 11.00 7.71
C ALA A 158 11.95 10.70 6.94
N LEU A 159 12.91 11.63 6.94
CA LEU A 159 14.22 11.46 6.33
C LEU A 159 14.95 10.24 6.92
N LEU A 160 15.07 10.17 8.26
CA LEU A 160 15.73 9.06 8.96
C LEU A 160 15.05 7.71 8.70
N SER A 161 13.71 7.71 8.66
CA SER A 161 12.95 6.49 8.37
C SER A 161 13.16 6.03 6.93
N LEU A 162 13.25 6.96 5.97
CA LEU A 162 13.56 6.62 4.57
C LEU A 162 14.99 6.14 4.39
N GLU A 163 15.96 6.76 5.05
CA GLU A 163 17.35 6.29 5.06
C GLU A 163 17.42 4.85 5.54
N ARG A 164 16.74 4.54 6.67
CA ARG A 164 16.69 3.16 7.15
C ARG A 164 16.00 2.21 6.17
N SER A 165 14.91 2.63 5.54
CA SER A 165 14.23 1.82 4.51
C SER A 165 15.14 1.54 3.32
N ILE A 166 15.88 2.54 2.85
CA ILE A 166 16.79 2.45 1.70
C ILE A 166 18.02 1.60 2.04
N ASP A 167 18.54 1.72 3.26
CA ASP A 167 19.68 0.92 3.72
C ASP A 167 19.34 -0.57 3.81
N ILE A 168 18.10 -0.92 4.16
CA ILE A 168 17.61 -2.30 4.22
C ILE A 168 17.36 -2.82 2.79
N GLU A 169 16.50 -2.13 2.03
CA GLU A 169 16.18 -2.50 0.66
C GLU A 169 16.00 -1.22 -0.19
N PRO A 170 16.99 -0.91 -1.05
CA PRO A 170 16.87 0.19 -1.98
C PRO A 170 15.71 -0.04 -2.94
N ALA A 171 14.79 0.93 -3.04
CA ALA A 171 13.63 0.83 -3.93
C ALA A 171 13.27 2.18 -4.54
N GLY A 172 12.74 2.16 -5.77
CA GLY A 172 12.35 3.38 -6.48
C GLY A 172 11.34 4.24 -5.71
N ILE A 173 10.37 3.60 -5.05
CA ILE A 173 9.39 4.31 -4.22
C ILE A 173 10.02 4.97 -2.98
N ALA A 174 11.02 4.32 -2.37
CA ALA A 174 11.72 4.87 -1.20
C ALA A 174 12.53 6.12 -1.61
N TYR A 175 13.29 6.04 -2.70
CA TYR A 175 14.00 7.20 -3.25
C TYR A 175 13.07 8.33 -3.72
N ALA A 176 11.92 8.00 -4.31
CA ALA A 176 10.96 9.02 -4.73
C ALA A 176 10.33 9.75 -3.52
N THR A 177 9.99 9.01 -2.47
CA THR A 177 9.50 9.60 -1.22
C THR A 177 10.61 10.42 -0.54
N TYR A 178 11.86 9.97 -0.59
CA TYR A 178 13.04 10.69 -0.10
C TYR A 178 13.27 12.00 -0.84
N SER A 179 13.17 11.98 -2.17
CA SER A 179 13.22 13.16 -3.03
C SER A 179 12.15 14.19 -2.64
N TYR A 180 10.93 13.73 -2.35
CA TYR A 180 9.84 14.61 -1.93
C TYR A 180 10.07 15.23 -0.56
N VAL A 181 10.52 14.46 0.43
CA VAL A 181 10.88 14.99 1.76
C VAL A 181 11.99 16.03 1.65
N LEU A 182 13.04 15.76 0.88
CA LEU A 182 14.12 16.71 0.63
C LEU A 182 13.63 17.99 -0.05
N ALA A 183 12.71 17.89 -1.01
CA ALA A 183 12.11 19.06 -1.66
C ALA A 183 11.30 19.92 -0.67
N GLN A 184 10.49 19.30 0.20
CA GLN A 184 9.77 19.99 1.28
C GLN A 184 10.73 20.73 2.24
N MET A 185 11.90 20.16 2.49
CA MET A 185 12.97 20.78 3.29
C MET A 185 13.79 21.82 2.51
N LYS A 186 13.45 22.12 1.25
CA LYS A 186 14.18 23.01 0.35
C LYS A 186 15.60 22.57 -0.01
N ARG A 187 15.92 21.29 0.20
CA ARG A 187 17.20 20.65 -0.18
C ARG A 187 17.14 20.20 -1.64
N TYR A 188 16.95 21.16 -2.55
CA TYR A 188 16.64 20.88 -3.96
C TYR A 188 17.72 20.09 -4.73
N PRO A 189 19.03 20.34 -4.55
CA PRO A 189 20.05 19.53 -5.24
C PRO A 189 20.01 18.06 -4.84
N GLU A 190 19.81 17.78 -3.55
CA GLU A 190 19.74 16.42 -3.01
C GLU A 190 18.44 15.73 -3.43
N SER A 191 17.33 16.48 -3.47
CA SER A 191 16.06 16.02 -4.01
C SER A 191 16.17 15.57 -5.47
N ARG A 192 16.90 16.31 -6.31
CA ARG A 192 17.16 15.93 -7.71
C ARG A 192 18.00 14.66 -7.84
N GLU A 193 18.98 14.49 -6.96
CA GLU A 193 19.79 13.27 -6.93
C GLU A 193 18.94 12.06 -6.51
N ALA A 194 18.12 12.20 -5.47
CA ALA A 194 17.18 11.17 -5.05
C ALA A 194 16.16 10.82 -6.15
N GLU A 195 15.67 11.82 -6.90
CA GLU A 195 14.83 11.56 -8.08
C GLU A 195 15.58 10.74 -9.14
N ARG A 196 16.84 11.07 -9.43
CA ARG A 196 17.66 10.31 -10.37
C ARG A 196 17.82 8.85 -9.94
N GLN A 197 18.04 8.62 -8.64
CA GLN A 197 18.07 7.27 -8.08
C GLN A 197 16.73 6.57 -8.25
N ALA A 198 15.62 7.23 -7.92
CA ALA A 198 14.27 6.68 -8.08
C ALA A 198 13.98 6.24 -9.54
N LEU A 199 14.37 7.07 -10.51
CA LEU A 199 14.17 6.79 -11.95
C LEU A 199 15.13 5.74 -12.53
N ALA A 200 16.24 5.44 -11.84
CA ALA A 200 17.15 4.36 -12.24
C ALA A 200 16.54 2.98 -11.98
N TRP A 201 15.52 2.89 -11.12
CA TRP A 201 14.78 1.66 -10.88
C TRP A 201 13.84 1.36 -12.06
N GLN A 202 13.91 0.12 -12.56
CA GLN A 202 13.13 -0.32 -13.72
C GLN A 202 11.63 -0.40 -13.44
N GLU A 203 11.25 -0.63 -12.18
CA GLU A 203 9.84 -0.69 -11.78
C GLU A 203 9.24 0.72 -11.69
N LYS A 204 8.56 1.13 -12.77
CA LYS A 204 7.72 2.32 -12.77
C LYS A 204 6.33 1.99 -12.23
N HIS A 205 6.03 2.49 -11.04
CA HIS A 205 4.69 2.44 -10.46
C HIS A 205 4.05 3.83 -10.44
N ALA A 206 2.73 3.91 -10.59
CA ALA A 206 2.00 5.18 -10.61
C ALA A 206 2.27 6.01 -9.35
N TYR A 207 2.29 5.37 -8.18
CA TYR A 207 2.55 6.05 -6.91
C TYR A 207 3.99 6.60 -6.81
N THR A 208 4.99 5.90 -7.34
CA THR A 208 6.38 6.40 -7.42
C THR A 208 6.46 7.68 -8.24
N LEU A 209 5.82 7.69 -9.41
CA LEU A 209 5.76 8.87 -10.27
C LEU A 209 5.01 10.04 -9.63
N MET A 210 3.96 9.77 -8.84
CA MET A 210 3.27 10.80 -8.08
C MET A 210 4.18 11.46 -7.04
N GLN A 211 4.97 10.67 -6.29
CA GLN A 211 5.93 11.21 -5.33
C GLN A 211 6.98 12.10 -6.03
N LEU A 212 7.48 11.67 -7.20
CA LEU A 212 8.39 12.48 -8.01
C LEU A 212 7.72 13.75 -8.56
N ALA A 213 6.45 13.66 -8.97
CA ALA A 213 5.67 14.82 -9.40
C ALA A 213 5.54 15.85 -8.28
N TRP A 214 5.20 15.42 -7.06
CA TRP A 214 5.14 16.30 -5.90
C TRP A 214 6.52 16.87 -5.53
N ALA A 215 7.58 16.07 -5.62
CA ALA A 215 8.95 16.55 -5.41
C ALA A 215 9.37 17.62 -6.42
N ALA A 216 8.98 17.46 -7.69
CA ALA A 216 9.22 18.45 -8.73
C ALA A 216 8.38 19.71 -8.52
N ASP A 217 7.11 19.59 -8.14
CA ASP A 217 6.23 20.73 -7.85
C ASP A 217 6.79 21.58 -6.69
N GLN A 218 7.31 20.95 -5.64
CA GLN A 218 7.97 21.63 -4.51
C GLN A 218 9.30 22.31 -4.88
N ARG A 219 9.92 21.91 -5.99
CA ARG A 219 11.11 22.57 -6.55
C ARG A 219 10.76 23.67 -7.55
N ASP A 220 9.48 24.02 -7.68
CA ASP A 220 8.94 24.93 -8.70
C ASP A 220 9.16 24.44 -10.15
N GLU A 221 9.38 23.12 -10.34
CA GLU A 221 9.59 22.49 -11.65
C GLU A 221 8.27 21.97 -12.23
N HIS A 222 7.29 22.88 -12.40
CA HIS A 222 5.91 22.50 -12.74
C HIS A 222 5.77 21.71 -14.04
N ASP A 223 6.59 21.98 -15.06
CA ASP A 223 6.57 21.22 -16.32
C ASP A 223 6.97 19.76 -16.10
N ARG A 224 7.99 19.54 -15.27
CA ARG A 224 8.49 18.20 -14.92
C ARG A 224 7.49 17.46 -14.03
N ALA A 225 6.88 18.17 -13.07
CA ALA A 225 5.79 17.64 -12.24
C ALA A 225 4.62 17.15 -13.10
N MET A 226 4.21 17.96 -14.10
CA MET A 226 3.17 17.60 -15.05
C MET A 226 3.54 16.38 -15.89
N GLN A 227 4.79 16.26 -16.36
CA GLN A 227 5.26 15.09 -17.09
C GLN A 227 5.14 13.80 -16.27
N PHE A 228 5.64 13.80 -15.03
CA PHE A 228 5.53 12.64 -14.14
C PHE A 228 4.06 12.26 -13.86
N MET A 229 3.20 13.25 -13.64
CA MET A 229 1.79 13.01 -13.37
C MET A 229 1.05 12.46 -14.60
N GLN A 230 1.43 12.88 -15.82
CA GLN A 230 0.93 12.31 -17.08
C GLN A 230 1.37 10.85 -17.26
N GLU A 231 2.61 10.51 -16.89
CA GLU A 231 3.07 9.12 -16.88
C GLU A 231 2.31 8.31 -15.81
N ALA A 232 2.10 8.85 -14.60
CA ALA A 232 1.39 8.17 -13.53
C ALA A 232 -0.04 7.78 -13.92
N ILE A 233 -0.81 8.71 -14.49
CA ILE A 233 -2.19 8.45 -14.93
C ILE A 233 -2.26 7.49 -16.13
N ARG A 234 -1.22 7.45 -16.98
CA ARG A 234 -1.10 6.45 -18.05
C ARG A 234 -0.91 5.04 -17.50
N LEU A 235 -0.15 4.89 -16.43
CA LEU A 235 0.10 3.58 -15.80
C LEU A 235 -1.13 3.05 -15.06
N ASN A 236 -1.87 3.92 -14.37
CA ASN A 236 -3.08 3.49 -13.67
C ASN A 236 -4.23 4.51 -13.84
N PRO A 237 -4.97 4.45 -14.96
CA PRO A 237 -6.03 5.41 -15.27
C PRO A 237 -7.24 5.32 -14.31
N GLU A 238 -7.52 4.13 -13.79
CA GLU A 238 -8.70 3.86 -12.96
C GLU A 238 -8.50 4.20 -11.48
N ASP A 239 -7.26 4.47 -11.07
CA ASP A 239 -6.97 4.90 -9.72
C ASP A 239 -7.50 6.32 -9.46
N SER A 240 -8.43 6.41 -8.52
CA SER A 240 -9.07 7.67 -8.14
C SER A 240 -8.09 8.70 -7.57
N GLN A 241 -7.06 8.25 -6.85
CA GLN A 241 -6.05 9.12 -6.27
C GLN A 241 -5.15 9.68 -7.36
N VAL A 242 -4.63 8.83 -8.25
CA VAL A 242 -3.80 9.25 -9.40
C VAL A 242 -4.57 10.27 -10.26
N ARG A 243 -5.87 10.01 -10.50
CA ARG A 243 -6.73 10.91 -11.27
C ARG A 243 -6.90 12.26 -10.59
N ASN A 244 -7.17 12.29 -9.29
CA ASN A 244 -7.35 13.53 -8.55
C ASN A 244 -6.07 14.38 -8.54
N GLU A 245 -4.92 13.73 -8.35
CA GLU A 245 -3.61 14.40 -8.32
C GLU A 245 -3.21 14.93 -9.69
N TYR A 246 -3.52 14.18 -10.76
CA TYR A 246 -3.39 14.69 -12.13
C TYR A 246 -4.26 15.91 -12.40
N MET A 247 -5.51 15.89 -11.92
CA MET A 247 -6.40 17.03 -12.08
C MET A 247 -5.93 18.26 -11.29
N ASP A 248 -5.39 18.09 -10.08
CA ASP A 248 -4.79 19.20 -9.30
C ASP A 248 -3.60 19.82 -10.04
N ALA A 249 -2.65 18.98 -10.49
CA ALA A 249 -1.51 19.44 -11.25
C ALA A 249 -1.93 20.18 -12.53
N LEU A 250 -2.97 19.69 -13.22
CA LEU A 250 -3.47 20.31 -14.45
C LEU A 250 -4.10 21.69 -14.19
N GLN A 251 -4.86 21.83 -13.09
CA GLN A 251 -5.47 23.09 -12.70
C GLN A 251 -4.45 24.16 -12.32
N LYS A 252 -3.34 23.76 -11.66
CA LYS A 252 -2.22 24.67 -11.36
C LYS A 252 -1.51 25.16 -12.62
N SER A 253 -1.27 24.26 -13.56
CA SER A 253 -0.55 24.58 -14.80
C SER A 253 -1.37 25.41 -15.80
N HIS A 254 -2.70 25.25 -15.85
CA HIS A 254 -3.55 25.91 -16.85
C HIS A 254 -4.70 26.70 -16.18
N PRO A 255 -4.56 28.04 -16.00
CA PRO A 255 -5.56 28.87 -15.31
C PRO A 255 -6.95 28.87 -15.98
N TRP A 256 -7.01 28.73 -17.31
CA TRP A 256 -8.27 28.62 -18.04
C TRP A 256 -9.02 27.31 -17.74
N PHE A 257 -8.29 26.25 -17.39
CA PHE A 257 -8.88 24.98 -16.96
C PHE A 257 -9.65 25.15 -15.64
N ARG A 258 -9.13 25.95 -14.72
CA ARG A 258 -9.83 26.31 -13.47
C ARG A 258 -11.16 27.01 -13.77
N LEU A 259 -11.20 27.91 -14.75
CA LEU A 259 -12.42 28.62 -15.14
C LEU A 259 -13.48 27.66 -15.74
N VAL A 260 -13.06 26.74 -16.60
CA VAL A 260 -13.95 25.74 -17.22
C VAL A 260 -14.44 24.70 -16.21
N TRP A 261 -13.61 24.35 -15.22
CA TRP A 261 -13.87 23.27 -14.28
C TRP A 261 -14.55 23.70 -12.96
N TRP A 262 -14.48 24.98 -12.59
CA TRP A 262 -15.11 25.52 -11.39
C TRP A 262 -16.62 25.20 -11.29
N PRO A 263 -17.42 25.30 -12.37
CA PRO A 263 -18.84 24.90 -12.34
C PRO A 263 -19.04 23.41 -12.02
N ALA A 264 -18.17 22.53 -12.55
CA ALA A 264 -18.27 21.08 -12.34
C ALA A 264 -17.94 20.69 -10.89
N GLN A 265 -16.93 21.31 -10.27
CA GLN A 265 -16.61 21.09 -8.86
C GLN A 265 -17.71 21.58 -7.92
N MET A 266 -18.35 22.71 -8.25
CA MET A 266 -19.49 23.21 -7.48
C MET A 266 -20.64 22.21 -7.51
N LEU A 267 -20.95 21.65 -8.69
CA LEU A 267 -22.03 20.67 -8.86
C LEU A 267 -21.78 19.35 -8.11
N GLN A 268 -20.52 18.88 -8.02
CA GLN A 268 -20.17 17.66 -7.27
C GLN A 268 -20.29 17.80 -5.75
N LYS A 269 -20.17 19.03 -5.21
CA LYS A 269 -20.32 19.30 -3.78
C LYS A 269 -21.77 19.55 -3.35
N LEU A 270 -22.68 19.72 -4.29
CA LEU A 270 -24.10 19.93 -3.99
C LEU A 270 -24.72 18.60 -3.53
N SER A 271 -25.46 18.66 -2.42
CA SER A 271 -26.22 17.52 -1.91
C SER A 271 -27.18 17.00 -3.00
N PRO A 272 -27.36 15.68 -3.15
CA PRO A 272 -28.29 15.10 -4.13
C PRO A 272 -29.70 15.70 -4.07
N TRP A 273 -30.16 16.11 -2.87
CA TRP A 273 -31.45 16.76 -2.69
C TRP A 273 -31.52 18.17 -3.27
N ILE A 274 -30.41 18.91 -3.30
CA ILE A 274 -30.34 20.22 -3.94
C ILE A 274 -30.46 20.06 -5.47
N LEU A 275 -29.91 18.97 -6.02
CA LEU A 275 -30.11 18.61 -7.43
C LEU A 275 -31.58 18.28 -7.71
N VAL A 276 -32.27 17.56 -6.82
CA VAL A 276 -33.71 17.27 -6.94
C VAL A 276 -34.56 18.55 -6.84
N ILE A 277 -34.21 19.48 -5.95
CA ILE A 277 -34.90 20.77 -5.83
C ILE A 277 -34.67 21.59 -7.10
N LEU A 278 -33.44 21.65 -7.62
CA LEU A 278 -33.13 22.28 -8.91
C LEU A 278 -33.92 21.63 -10.05
N TRP A 279 -34.07 20.31 -10.07
CA TRP A 279 -34.89 19.59 -11.04
C TRP A 279 -36.37 20.01 -10.96
N ALA A 280 -36.94 20.03 -9.75
CA ALA A 280 -38.33 20.46 -9.55
C ALA A 280 -38.55 21.92 -9.96
N LEU A 281 -37.57 22.78 -9.66
CA LEU A 281 -37.62 24.21 -9.93
C LEU A 281 -37.44 24.52 -11.43
N PHE A 282 -36.54 23.82 -12.13
CA PHE A 282 -36.42 23.90 -13.59
C PHE A 282 -37.63 23.32 -14.32
N ALA A 283 -38.22 22.23 -13.82
CA ALA A 283 -39.45 21.67 -14.37
C ALA A 283 -40.66 22.63 -14.25
N LEU A 284 -40.65 23.52 -13.25
CA LEU A 284 -41.71 24.50 -13.00
C LEU A 284 -41.56 25.80 -13.82
N ILE A 285 -40.32 26.18 -14.16
CA ILE A 285 -40.00 27.44 -14.85
C ILE A 285 -39.98 27.25 -16.37
N GLU A 286 -39.25 26.26 -16.90
CA GLU A 286 -39.25 25.95 -18.33
C GLU A 286 -38.66 24.54 -18.63
N PRO A 287 -39.39 23.61 -19.26
CA PRO A 287 -38.94 22.22 -19.50
C PRO A 287 -37.67 22.09 -20.35
N THR A 288 -37.39 23.10 -21.18
CA THR A 288 -36.20 23.25 -22.03
C THR A 288 -34.91 23.40 -21.20
N LEU A 289 -34.97 24.09 -20.06
CA LEU A 289 -33.83 24.27 -19.16
C LEU A 289 -33.44 22.97 -18.44
N LEU A 290 -34.42 22.10 -18.16
CA LEU A 290 -34.17 20.78 -17.58
C LEU A 290 -33.36 19.90 -18.54
N ILE A 291 -33.70 19.91 -19.83
CA ILE A 291 -32.98 19.17 -20.86
C ILE A 291 -31.55 19.73 -21.01
N ALA A 292 -31.40 21.06 -21.05
CA ALA A 292 -30.08 21.70 -21.11
C ALA A 292 -29.21 21.36 -19.90
N PHE A 293 -29.78 21.30 -18.69
CA PHE A 293 -29.07 20.95 -17.47
C PHE A 293 -28.67 19.47 -17.41
N ILE A 294 -29.54 18.55 -17.81
CA ILE A 294 -29.22 17.11 -17.92
C ILE A 294 -28.11 16.91 -18.95
N VAL A 295 -28.20 17.56 -20.11
CA VAL A 295 -27.16 17.53 -21.14
C VAL A 295 -25.84 18.10 -20.61
N LEU A 296 -25.85 19.18 -19.83
CA LEU A 296 -24.65 19.75 -19.20
C LEU A 296 -24.02 18.80 -18.15
N HIS A 297 -24.84 18.11 -17.35
CA HIS A 297 -24.38 17.21 -16.31
C HIS A 297 -23.82 15.89 -16.90
N VAL A 298 -24.50 15.34 -17.89
CA VAL A 298 -24.03 14.17 -18.62
C VAL A 298 -22.79 14.52 -19.44
N SER A 299 -22.79 15.67 -20.14
CA SER A 299 -21.62 16.11 -20.90
C SER A 299 -20.42 16.40 -20.00
N THR A 300 -20.55 16.91 -18.78
CA THR A 300 -19.37 17.05 -17.88
C THR A 300 -18.76 15.69 -17.51
N TYR A 301 -19.56 14.64 -17.31
CA TYR A 301 -19.05 13.28 -17.12
C TYR A 301 -18.34 12.71 -18.37
N TRP A 302 -18.95 12.88 -19.55
CA TRP A 302 -18.37 12.39 -20.81
C TRP A 302 -17.20 13.24 -21.32
N ILE A 303 -17.18 14.56 -21.08
CA ILE A 303 -16.08 15.47 -21.41
C ILE A 303 -14.88 15.19 -20.52
N SER A 304 -15.10 14.94 -19.22
CA SER A 304 -14.03 14.48 -18.31
C SER A 304 -13.33 13.25 -18.86
N ARG A 305 -14.11 12.22 -19.23
CA ARG A 305 -13.60 10.96 -19.75
C ARG A 305 -13.00 11.09 -21.15
N GLY A 306 -13.67 11.80 -22.04
CA GLY A 306 -13.25 12.02 -23.43
C GLY A 306 -12.04 12.92 -23.57
N PHE A 307 -11.88 13.92 -22.69
CA PHE A 307 -10.73 14.82 -22.71
C PHE A 307 -9.47 14.16 -22.15
N VAL A 308 -9.60 13.39 -21.07
CA VAL A 308 -8.51 12.53 -20.58
C VAL A 308 -8.11 11.55 -21.68
N ASN A 309 -9.07 10.90 -22.34
CA ASN A 309 -8.77 10.01 -23.45
C ASN A 309 -8.10 10.70 -24.64
N TRP A 310 -8.56 11.90 -25.01
CA TRP A 310 -7.99 12.65 -26.13
C TRP A 310 -6.56 13.09 -25.87
N LYS A 311 -6.26 13.62 -24.67
CA LYS A 311 -4.91 14.08 -24.33
C LYS A 311 -3.94 12.92 -24.07
N VAL A 312 -4.44 11.78 -23.60
CA VAL A 312 -3.61 10.60 -23.29
C VAL A 312 -3.38 9.70 -24.53
N TYR A 313 -4.42 9.47 -25.35
CA TYR A 313 -4.41 8.50 -26.46
C TYR A 313 -4.53 9.13 -27.86
N GLY A 314 -4.75 10.44 -27.97
CA GLY A 314 -5.01 11.11 -29.25
C GLY A 314 -6.37 10.76 -29.88
N ARG A 315 -7.28 10.11 -29.13
CA ARG A 315 -8.61 9.68 -29.60
C ARG A 315 -9.67 9.94 -28.53
N LEU A 316 -10.87 10.30 -28.95
CA LEU A 316 -12.00 10.61 -28.04
C LEU A 316 -12.61 9.35 -27.38
N TRP A 317 -12.43 8.17 -27.99
CA TRP A 317 -13.06 6.91 -27.59
C TRP A 317 -12.08 5.75 -27.73
N VAL A 318 -11.97 4.90 -26.70
CA VAL A 318 -11.35 3.56 -26.79
C VAL A 318 -12.51 2.57 -26.87
N SER A 319 -12.55 1.78 -27.95
CA SER A 319 -13.55 0.76 -28.22
C SER A 319 -13.47 -0.40 -27.24
#